data_AF-A0A9E0YVD8-F1
#
_entry.id   AF-A0A9E0YVD8-F1
#
_cell.length_a   1.000
_cell.length_b   1.000
_cell.length_c   1.000
_cell.angle_alpha   90.00
_cell.angle_beta   90.00
_cell.angle_gamma   90.00
#
_symmetry.space_group_name_H-M   'P 1'
#
loop_
_entity.id
_entity.type
_entity.pdbx_description
1 polymer ?
#
loop_
_entity_poly.entity_id
_entity_poly.type
_entity_poly.pdbx_seq_one_letter_code
_entity_poly.pdbx_strand_id
1 'polypeptide(L)'
;CLVTGHERLIPSLELPDPDDRHVVAAAIVAHAQMIVTFNLRDFPQQRLDEFGIEAIHPDRFIDCQMDLREAAVIHAARAQRQSLKNPPCTAEELLDTLAAQGLPASADRLREFQDLI
;
A
#
# COMPACT_ATOMS: atom_id res chain seq x y z
N CYS A 1 4.11 1.06 13.95
CA CYS A 1 5.16 1.99 14.44
C CYS A 1 4.67 3.41 14.18
N LEU A 2 4.85 4.34 15.11
CA LEU A 2 4.53 5.76 14.91
C LEU A 2 5.82 6.50 14.58
N VAL A 3 5.83 7.28 13.48
CA VAL A 3 6.97 8.14 13.12
C VAL A 3 6.76 9.51 13.77
N THR A 4 7.79 10.04 14.44
CA THR A 4 7.75 11.34 15.11
C THR A 4 8.96 12.19 14.70
N GLY A 5 8.91 13.52 14.92
CA GLY A 5 10.02 14.42 14.61
C GLY A 5 10.08 14.92 13.17
N HIS A 6 9.17 14.48 12.32
CA HIS A 6 8.99 14.90 10.94
C HIS A 6 8.41 16.31 10.75
N GLU A 7 7.84 16.90 11.80
CA GLU A 7 7.05 18.14 11.74
C GLU A 7 7.87 19.32 11.22
N ARG A 8 9.19 19.30 11.43
CA ARG A 8 10.12 20.35 10.98
C ARG A 8 10.33 20.38 9.47
N LEU A 9 10.06 19.27 8.79
CA LEU A 9 10.24 19.14 7.33
C LEU A 9 8.98 19.56 6.56
N ILE A 10 7.80 19.51 7.20
CA ILE A 10 6.51 19.81 6.55
C ILE A 10 6.52 21.16 5.83
N PRO A 11 7.01 22.27 6.43
CA PRO A 11 6.97 23.58 5.77
C PRO A 11 7.88 23.70 4.54
N SER A 12 8.94 22.88 4.45
CA SER A 12 9.91 22.92 3.35
C SER A 12 9.53 22.05 2.15
N LEU A 13 8.51 21.19 2.29
CA LEU A 13 8.05 20.33 1.22
C LEU A 13 7.04 21.07 0.33
N GLU A 14 7.11 20.80 -0.97
CA GLU A 14 6.18 21.32 -1.96
C GLU A 14 5.48 20.15 -2.67
N LEU A 15 4.18 20.02 -2.42
CA LEU A 15 3.30 19.04 -3.06
C LEU A 15 2.07 19.73 -3.64
N PRO A 16 1.36 19.10 -4.59
CA PRO A 16 0.08 19.60 -5.09
C PRO A 16 -0.93 19.88 -3.97
N ASP A 17 -1.02 18.97 -3.00
CA ASP A 17 -1.80 19.14 -1.77
C ASP A 17 -0.87 19.48 -0.58
N PRO A 18 -0.97 20.68 0.00
CA PRO A 18 -0.22 21.05 1.19
C PRO A 18 -0.49 20.15 2.40
N ASP A 19 -1.65 19.52 2.48
CA ASP A 19 -2.02 18.64 3.58
C ASP A 19 -1.31 17.28 3.47
N ASP A 20 -0.82 16.86 2.30
CA ASP A 20 -0.10 15.58 2.13
C ASP A 20 1.40 15.64 2.50
N ARG A 21 1.94 16.83 2.75
CA ARG A 21 3.37 17.03 3.06
C ARG A 21 3.84 16.25 4.28
N HIS A 22 2.97 16.01 5.25
CA HIS A 22 3.30 15.21 6.42
C HIS A 22 3.63 13.75 6.07
N VAL A 23 3.01 13.19 5.02
CA VAL A 23 3.28 11.81 4.57
C VAL A 23 4.71 11.71 4.03
N VAL A 24 5.13 12.65 3.19
CA VAL A 24 6.51 12.69 2.64
C VAL A 24 7.52 12.99 3.75
N ALA A 25 7.22 13.94 4.65
CA ALA A 25 8.08 14.23 5.80
C ALA A 25 8.30 12.99 6.67
N ALA A 26 7.23 12.23 6.96
CA ALA A 26 7.33 10.98 7.71
C ALA A 26 8.14 9.92 6.96
N ALA A 27 7.95 9.79 5.64
CA ALA A 27 8.70 8.86 4.81
C ALA A 27 10.21 9.18 4.82
N ILE A 28 10.60 10.45 4.74
CA ILE A 28 12.00 10.90 4.83
C ILE A 28 12.61 10.50 6.17
N VAL A 29 11.94 10.83 7.30
CA VAL A 29 12.45 10.51 8.64
C VAL A 29 12.50 9.01 8.89
N ALA A 30 11.56 8.25 8.34
CA ALA A 30 11.53 6.81 8.44
C ALA A 30 12.52 6.10 7.50
N HIS A 31 13.21 6.85 6.63
CA HIS A 31 14.02 6.30 5.53
C HIS A 31 13.24 5.30 4.67
N ALA A 32 11.95 5.57 4.46
CA ALA A 32 11.10 4.76 3.61
C ALA A 32 11.51 4.97 2.13
N GLN A 33 11.56 3.87 1.38
CA GLN A 33 11.86 3.91 -0.06
C GLN A 33 10.58 4.18 -0.89
N MET A 34 9.41 3.88 -0.33
CA MET A 34 8.15 3.94 -1.06
C MET A 34 7.00 4.45 -0.19
N ILE A 35 6.08 5.18 -0.81
CA ILE A 35 4.76 5.52 -0.31
C ILE A 35 3.75 4.68 -1.10
N VAL A 36 3.02 3.80 -0.41
CA VAL A 36 1.98 2.98 -1.04
C VAL A 36 0.65 3.71 -0.91
N THR A 37 0.06 4.17 -2.03
CA THR A 37 -1.14 5.00 -2.02
C THR A 37 -2.00 4.83 -3.28
N PHE A 38 -3.32 4.85 -3.12
CA PHE A 38 -4.26 4.92 -4.25
C PHE A 38 -4.19 6.26 -4.98
N ASN A 39 -3.72 7.30 -4.31
CA ASN A 39 -3.80 8.67 -4.78
C ASN A 39 -2.46 9.18 -5.32
N LEU A 40 -2.00 8.62 -6.44
CA LEU A 40 -0.69 8.95 -6.99
C LEU A 40 -0.54 10.41 -7.45
N ARG A 41 -1.65 11.08 -7.81
CA ARG A 41 -1.64 12.46 -8.32
C ARG A 41 -1.09 13.47 -7.31
N ASP A 42 -1.27 13.21 -6.01
CA ASP A 42 -0.85 14.13 -4.95
C ASP A 42 0.61 13.86 -4.51
N PHE A 43 1.20 12.79 -5.05
CA PHE A 43 2.59 12.39 -4.83
C PHE A 43 3.35 12.28 -6.17
N PRO A 44 3.44 13.38 -6.96
CA PRO A 44 4.10 13.34 -8.25
C PRO A 44 5.58 12.97 -8.11
N GLN A 45 6.04 11.99 -8.89
CA GLN A 45 7.39 11.42 -8.77
C GLN A 45 8.51 12.48 -8.84
N GLN A 46 8.35 13.51 -9.67
CA GLN A 46 9.31 14.62 -9.80
C GLN A 46 9.56 15.38 -8.47
N ARG A 47 8.60 15.37 -7.54
CA ARG A 47 8.74 15.96 -6.20
C ARG A 47 9.31 14.99 -5.18
N LEU A 48 9.30 13.70 -5.47
CA LEU A 48 9.80 12.65 -4.58
C LEU A 48 11.22 12.19 -4.93
N ASP A 49 11.63 12.36 -6.19
CA ASP A 49 12.94 11.93 -6.71
C ASP A 49 14.11 12.48 -5.90
N GLU A 50 14.02 13.73 -5.43
CA GLU A 50 15.07 14.36 -4.61
C GLU A 50 15.28 13.69 -3.25
N PHE A 51 14.26 12.95 -2.77
CA PHE A 51 14.30 12.19 -1.52
C PHE A 51 14.56 10.70 -1.74
N GLY A 52 14.64 10.24 -3.00
CA GLY A 52 14.76 8.82 -3.33
C GLY A 52 13.53 8.01 -2.92
N ILE A 53 12.35 8.63 -2.94
CA ILE A 53 11.08 8.00 -2.59
C ILE A 53 10.26 7.78 -3.86
N GLU A 54 9.59 6.64 -3.95
CA GLU A 54 8.64 6.35 -5.03
C GLU A 54 7.20 6.25 -4.49
N ALA A 55 6.24 6.82 -5.21
CA ALA A 55 4.82 6.59 -4.93
C ALA A 55 4.31 5.43 -5.80
N ILE A 56 3.75 4.39 -5.17
CA ILE A 56 3.29 3.17 -5.86
C ILE A 56 1.83 2.86 -5.52
N HIS A 57 1.08 2.44 -6.54
CA HIS A 57 -0.30 1.99 -6.35
C HIS A 57 -0.32 0.68 -5.53
N PRO A 58 -1.25 0.48 -4.58
CA PRO A 58 -1.25 -0.71 -3.73
C PRO A 58 -1.41 -2.00 -4.52
N ASP A 59 -2.22 -2.00 -5.59
CA ASP A 59 -2.40 -3.17 -6.45
C ASP A 59 -1.08 -3.61 -7.10
N ARG A 60 -0.27 -2.63 -7.55
CA ARG A 60 1.04 -2.91 -8.12
C ARG A 60 2.04 -3.32 -7.06
N PHE A 61 1.98 -2.72 -5.88
CA PHE A 61 2.85 -3.08 -4.76
C PHE A 61 2.65 -4.55 -4.36
N ILE A 62 1.41 -5.00 -4.19
CA ILE A 62 1.09 -6.38 -3.82
C ILE A 62 1.53 -7.35 -4.91
N ASP A 63 1.28 -7.03 -6.18
CA ASP A 63 1.76 -7.82 -7.32
C ASP A 63 3.29 -7.99 -7.30
N CYS A 64 4.05 -6.91 -7.08
CA CYS A 64 5.51 -7.00 -6.88
C CYS A 64 5.88 -7.87 -5.66
N GLN A 65 5.12 -7.81 -4.55
CA GLN A 65 5.38 -8.66 -3.39
C GLN A 65 5.10 -10.13 -3.66
N MET A 66 4.11 -10.44 -4.51
CA MET A 66 3.85 -11.81 -4.93
C MET A 66 5.06 -12.37 -5.71
N ASP A 67 5.73 -11.57 -6.54
CA ASP A 67 6.97 -12.00 -7.23
C ASP A 67 8.14 -12.25 -6.26
N LEU A 68 8.22 -11.48 -5.18
CA LEU A 68 9.34 -11.53 -4.25
C LEU A 68 9.16 -12.53 -3.10
N ARG A 69 7.91 -12.71 -2.66
CA ARG A 69 7.51 -13.30 -1.38
C ARG A 69 6.10 -13.92 -1.46
N GLU A 70 5.74 -14.60 -2.55
CA GLU A 70 4.42 -15.22 -2.79
C GLU A 70 3.77 -15.86 -1.54
N ALA A 71 4.49 -16.80 -0.89
CA ALA A 71 3.97 -17.50 0.28
C ALA A 71 3.60 -16.57 1.45
N ALA A 72 4.35 -15.46 1.64
CA ALA A 72 4.07 -14.49 2.69
C ALA A 72 2.82 -13.66 2.36
N VAL A 73 2.60 -13.32 1.08
CA VAL A 73 1.41 -12.60 0.64
C VAL A 73 0.17 -13.47 0.76
N ILE A 74 0.22 -14.74 0.33
CA ILE A 74 -0.87 -15.71 0.52
C ILE A 74 -1.20 -15.85 2.01
N HIS A 75 -0.18 -15.98 2.86
CA HIS A 75 -0.38 -16.05 4.31
C HIS A 75 -1.04 -14.79 4.88
N ALA A 76 -0.63 -13.60 4.41
CA ALA A 76 -1.22 -12.33 4.82
C ALA A 76 -2.69 -12.22 4.39
N ALA A 77 -3.02 -12.62 3.15
CA ALA A 77 -4.41 -12.65 2.65
C ALA A 77 -5.28 -13.59 3.48
N ARG A 78 -4.78 -14.79 3.79
CA ARG A 78 -5.45 -15.75 4.69
C ARG A 78 -5.71 -15.14 6.07
N ALA A 79 -4.68 -14.55 6.67
CA ALA A 79 -4.76 -13.96 8.00
C ALA A 79 -5.76 -12.78 8.02
N GLN A 80 -5.76 -11.94 6.98
CA GLN A 80 -6.73 -10.86 6.82
C GLN A 80 -8.15 -11.41 6.79
N ARG A 81 -8.43 -12.40 5.93
CA ARG A 81 -9.75 -13.04 5.85
C ARG A 81 -10.21 -13.58 7.21
N GLN A 82 -9.35 -14.33 7.89
CA GLN A 82 -9.66 -14.93 9.19
C GLN A 82 -9.89 -13.89 10.30
N SER A 83 -9.35 -12.68 10.14
CA SER A 83 -9.58 -11.57 11.07
C SER A 83 -10.95 -10.91 10.91
N LEU A 84 -11.57 -11.02 9.72
CA LEU A 84 -12.92 -10.54 9.45
C LEU A 84 -13.93 -11.49 10.12
N LYS A 85 -14.55 -11.01 11.21
CA LYS A 85 -15.49 -11.81 12.01
C LYS A 85 -16.92 -11.30 11.99
N ASN A 86 -17.14 -10.06 11.53
CA ASN A 86 -18.43 -9.38 11.57
C ASN A 86 -18.63 -8.50 10.32
N PRO A 87 -19.13 -9.05 9.20
CA PRO A 87 -19.40 -10.48 8.97
C PRO A 87 -18.10 -11.29 8.70
N PRO A 88 -18.10 -12.61 8.95
CA PRO A 88 -17.09 -13.48 8.37
C PRO A 88 -17.29 -13.57 6.85
N CYS A 89 -16.21 -13.80 6.10
CA CYS A 89 -16.28 -13.96 4.65
C CYS A 89 -15.47 -15.16 4.12
N THR A 90 -15.87 -15.63 2.95
CA THR A 90 -15.15 -16.64 2.17
C THR A 90 -13.92 -16.03 1.47
N ALA A 91 -13.04 -16.89 0.95
CA ALA A 91 -11.89 -16.41 0.17
C ALA A 91 -12.34 -15.68 -1.09
N GLU A 92 -13.33 -16.22 -1.80
CA GLU A 92 -13.93 -15.60 -2.98
C GLU A 92 -14.49 -14.20 -2.67
N GLU A 93 -15.28 -14.06 -1.60
CA GLU A 93 -15.84 -12.76 -1.19
C GLU A 93 -14.76 -11.73 -0.83
N LEU A 94 -13.66 -12.17 -0.18
CA LEU A 94 -12.53 -11.30 0.08
C LEU A 94 -11.89 -10.84 -1.23
N LEU A 95 -11.61 -11.75 -2.15
CA LEU A 95 -10.95 -11.44 -3.43
C LEU A 95 -11.81 -10.53 -4.31
N ASP A 96 -13.12 -10.76 -4.35
CA ASP A 96 -14.07 -9.87 -5.02
C ASP A 96 -14.10 -8.48 -4.38
N THR A 97 -14.01 -8.41 -3.05
CA THR A 97 -13.90 -7.13 -2.33
C THR A 97 -12.60 -6.42 -2.69
N LEU A 98 -11.46 -7.11 -2.71
CA LEU A 98 -10.17 -6.51 -3.09
C LEU A 98 -10.25 -5.94 -4.52
N ALA A 99 -10.78 -6.71 -5.48
CA ALA A 99 -10.97 -6.23 -6.85
C ALA A 99 -11.86 -4.98 -6.91
N ALA A 100 -13.00 -4.99 -6.20
CA ALA A 100 -13.93 -3.85 -6.15
C ALA A 100 -13.33 -2.61 -5.46
N GLN A 101 -12.37 -2.78 -4.56
CA GLN A 101 -11.62 -1.71 -3.90
C GLN A 101 -10.41 -1.22 -4.72
N GLY A 102 -10.31 -1.62 -5.99
CA GLY A 102 -9.25 -1.18 -6.89
C GLY A 102 -7.97 -2.01 -6.81
N LEU A 103 -8.06 -3.27 -6.35
CA LEU A 103 -6.95 -4.23 -6.37
C LEU A 103 -7.18 -5.42 -7.33
N PRO A 104 -7.62 -5.19 -8.59
CA PRO A 104 -8.00 -6.27 -9.49
C PRO A 104 -6.84 -7.21 -9.83
N ALA A 105 -5.63 -6.70 -10.08
CA ALA A 105 -4.50 -7.55 -10.44
C ALA A 105 -4.09 -8.46 -9.28
N SER A 106 -4.05 -7.90 -8.07
CA SER A 106 -3.77 -8.66 -6.84
C SER A 106 -4.84 -9.72 -6.60
N ALA A 107 -6.11 -9.38 -6.77
CA ALA A 107 -7.22 -10.31 -6.60
C ALA A 107 -7.14 -11.47 -7.59
N ASP A 108 -6.93 -11.17 -8.88
CA ASP A 108 -6.78 -12.18 -9.93
C ASP A 108 -5.62 -13.14 -9.64
N ARG A 109 -4.48 -12.60 -9.22
CA ARG A 109 -3.31 -13.39 -8.89
C ARG A 109 -3.49 -14.26 -7.65
N LEU A 110 -4.21 -13.77 -6.64
CA LEU A 110 -4.52 -14.53 -5.43
C LEU A 110 -5.62 -15.58 -5.65
N ARG A 111 -6.47 -15.45 -6.69
CA ARG A 111 -7.47 -16.48 -7.04
C ARG A 111 -6.82 -17.81 -7.40
N GLU A 112 -5.61 -17.81 -7.97
CA GLU A 112 -4.83 -19.03 -8.22
C GLU A 112 -4.53 -19.83 -6.94
N PHE A 113 -4.60 -19.17 -5.78
CA PHE A 113 -4.33 -19.72 -4.46
C PHE A 113 -5.54 -19.67 -3.52
N GLN A 114 -6.75 -19.54 -4.06
CA GLN A 114 -7.98 -19.36 -3.27
C GLN A 114 -8.14 -20.41 -2.16
N ASP A 115 -7.81 -21.67 -2.44
CA ASP A 115 -7.92 -22.78 -1.47
C ASP A 115 -6.94 -22.65 -0.27
N LEU A 116 -5.93 -21.80 -0.38
CA LEU A 116 -4.93 -21.52 0.65
C LEU A 116 -5.26 -20.28 1.49
N ILE A 117 -6.25 -19.48 1.09
CA ILE A 117 -6.66 -18.20 1.69
C ILE A 117 -7.86 -18.39 2.62
#